data_AF-A0A519GHJ4-F1
#
_entry.id   AF-A0A519GHJ4-F1
#
_cell.length_a   1.000
_cell.length_b   1.000
_cell.length_c   1.000
_cell.angle_alpha   90.00
_cell.angle_beta   90.00
_cell.angle_gamma   90.00
#
_symmetry.space_group_name_H-M   'P 1'
#
loop_
_entity.id
_entity.type
_entity.pdbx_description
1 polymer ?
#
loop_
_entity_poly.entity_id
_entity_poly.type
_entity_poly.pdbx_seq_one_letter_code
_entity_poly.pdbx_strand_id
1 'polypeptide(L)'
;MEATDRNEELARRRAHALAMGGAAKLQRTRERGALNARERIARLLDADSFFELGMLAHSDVPGMEARTPADGKVVGVGRIDRRPVLVKADDVTVLAGAGGRIGSQKSKTAVQLAIDKGYPIVNLGEAGGARLPDIQGSDGLSSMTVGTTFSKRLRKVPMAAAILGECFGSPSWHAAFADFVVQLKGSCMAVSGPRVLEIATGEKVDNEALGGWKLHATVTGLVDMAGETEDECLAMIREFLGFLPSHAQQLPPRAEPEAPESVAARQARLLTLVPEPSRRAYDMREVVRTLVDDQHLFELKPLFDRSVITTLARIDGHP
;
A
#
# COMPACT_ATOMS: atom_id res chain seq x y z
N MET A 1 -39.58 5.88 -16.55
CA MET A 1 -38.92 6.10 -15.25
C MET A 1 -38.76 7.60 -15.04
N GLU A 2 -39.55 8.18 -14.14
CA GLU A 2 -39.47 9.62 -13.81
C GLU A 2 -38.12 9.96 -13.16
N ALA A 3 -37.75 11.24 -13.11
CA ALA A 3 -36.45 11.67 -12.56
C ALA A 3 -36.28 11.29 -11.08
N THR A 4 -37.36 11.31 -10.30
CA THR A 4 -37.37 10.92 -8.88
C THR A 4 -37.03 9.44 -8.69
N ASP A 5 -37.65 8.57 -9.49
CA ASP A 5 -37.42 7.11 -9.50
C ASP A 5 -35.96 6.76 -9.84
N ARG A 6 -35.35 7.49 -10.79
CA ARG A 6 -33.91 7.35 -11.10
C ARG A 6 -32.97 7.71 -9.94
N ASN A 7 -33.32 8.72 -9.16
CA ASN A 7 -32.51 9.15 -8.01
C ASN A 7 -32.61 8.16 -6.85
N GLU A 8 -33.79 7.61 -6.60
CA GLU A 8 -34.02 6.57 -5.60
C GLU A 8 -33.26 5.28 -5.95
N GLU A 9 -33.31 4.85 -7.20
CA GLU A 9 -32.55 3.69 -7.68
C GLU A 9 -31.03 3.89 -7.54
N LEU A 10 -30.52 5.09 -7.87
CA LEU A 10 -29.11 5.42 -7.67
C LEU A 10 -28.73 5.37 -6.18
N ALA A 11 -29.56 5.94 -5.30
CA ALA A 11 -29.31 5.92 -3.86
C ALA A 11 -29.27 4.48 -3.32
N ARG A 12 -30.20 3.62 -3.77
CA ARG A 12 -30.23 2.19 -3.42
C ARG A 12 -28.96 1.46 -3.85
N ARG A 13 -28.49 1.67 -5.08
CA ARG A 13 -27.24 1.06 -5.58
C ARG A 13 -26.01 1.53 -4.81
N ARG A 14 -25.93 2.82 -4.47
CA ARG A 14 -24.85 3.36 -3.64
C ARG A 14 -24.86 2.75 -2.24
N ALA A 15 -26.02 2.67 -1.60
CA ALA A 15 -26.16 2.04 -0.28
C ALA A 15 -25.70 0.58 -0.31
N HIS A 16 -26.05 -0.17 -1.36
CA HIS A 16 -25.58 -1.54 -1.54
C HIS A 16 -24.06 -1.62 -1.73
N ALA A 17 -23.46 -0.76 -2.56
CA ALA A 17 -22.01 -0.73 -2.75
C ALA A 17 -21.23 -0.36 -1.47
N LEU A 18 -21.77 0.57 -0.68
CA LEU A 18 -21.20 1.00 0.61
C LEU A 18 -21.36 -0.06 1.70
N ALA A 19 -22.33 -0.95 1.58
CA ALA A 19 -22.50 -2.10 2.49
C ALA A 19 -21.43 -3.20 2.30
N MET A 20 -20.62 -3.12 1.24
CA MET A 20 -19.51 -4.04 0.98
C MET A 20 -19.98 -5.51 1.03
N GLY A 21 -19.22 -6.42 1.63
CA GLY A 21 -19.62 -7.81 1.81
C GLY A 21 -20.77 -8.05 2.80
N GLY A 22 -21.37 -6.98 3.36
CA GLY A 22 -22.49 -7.01 4.30
C GLY A 22 -22.08 -6.84 5.76
N ALA A 23 -23.04 -6.40 6.59
CA ALA A 23 -22.84 -6.04 7.99
C ALA A 23 -22.16 -7.15 8.82
N ALA A 24 -22.54 -8.41 8.64
CA ALA A 24 -21.96 -9.52 9.39
C ALA A 24 -20.46 -9.73 9.09
N LYS A 25 -20.00 -9.45 7.86
CA LYS A 25 -18.57 -9.56 7.52
C LYS A 25 -17.79 -8.36 8.06
N LEU A 26 -18.36 -7.16 7.93
CA LEU A 26 -17.78 -5.94 8.50
C LEU A 26 -17.65 -6.03 10.02
N GLN A 27 -18.65 -6.58 10.71
CA GLN A 27 -18.61 -6.85 12.14
C GLN A 27 -17.44 -7.78 12.50
N ARG A 28 -17.27 -8.90 11.76
CA ARG A 28 -16.13 -9.82 11.97
C ARG A 28 -14.78 -9.17 11.70
N THR A 29 -14.67 -8.28 10.72
CA THR A 29 -13.46 -7.49 10.48
C THR A 29 -13.13 -6.62 11.69
N ARG A 30 -14.14 -5.93 12.25
CA ARG A 30 -13.98 -5.09 13.45
C ARG A 30 -13.65 -5.89 14.71
N GLU A 31 -14.27 -7.06 14.91
CA GLU A 31 -13.99 -7.95 16.05
C GLU A 31 -12.54 -8.46 16.08
N ARG A 32 -11.88 -8.49 14.91
CA ARG A 32 -10.45 -8.82 14.78
C ARG A 32 -9.53 -7.61 14.99
N GLY A 33 -10.08 -6.42 15.22
CA GLY A 33 -9.33 -5.18 15.32
C GLY A 33 -8.80 -4.64 13.99
N ALA A 34 -9.30 -5.17 12.85
CA ALA A 34 -8.87 -4.75 11.52
C ALA A 34 -9.81 -3.66 10.95
N LEU A 35 -9.28 -2.85 10.04
CA LEU A 35 -10.05 -1.86 9.29
C LEU A 35 -10.59 -2.48 7.99
N ASN A 36 -11.77 -2.06 7.55
CA ASN A 36 -12.22 -2.41 6.20
C ASN A 36 -11.56 -1.50 5.13
N ALA A 37 -11.68 -1.90 3.85
CA ALA A 37 -11.06 -1.19 2.72
C ALA A 37 -11.35 0.33 2.69
N ARG A 38 -12.57 0.75 3.00
CA ARG A 38 -12.98 2.17 2.99
C ARG A 38 -12.50 2.91 4.24
N GLU A 39 -12.49 2.23 5.40
CA GLU A 39 -11.92 2.78 6.64
C GLU A 39 -10.42 3.04 6.47
N ARG A 40 -9.67 2.13 5.83
CA ARG A 40 -8.24 2.32 5.51
C ARG A 40 -8.01 3.52 4.60
N ILE A 41 -8.81 3.65 3.54
CA ILE A 41 -8.76 4.81 2.65
C ILE A 41 -9.04 6.11 3.41
N ALA A 42 -10.06 6.13 4.27
CA ALA A 42 -10.40 7.30 5.06
C ALA A 42 -9.33 7.68 6.10
N ARG A 43 -8.61 6.70 6.65
CA ARG A 43 -7.47 6.93 7.57
C ARG A 43 -6.23 7.44 6.85
N LEU A 44 -6.01 7.02 5.61
CA LEU A 44 -4.86 7.42 4.81
C LEU A 44 -4.98 8.85 4.26
N LEU A 45 -6.17 9.21 3.78
CA LEU A 45 -6.40 10.44 3.02
C LEU A 45 -6.80 11.62 3.91
N ASP A 46 -6.57 12.83 3.41
CA ASP A 46 -7.14 14.05 3.95
C ASP A 46 -8.67 13.93 4.01
N ALA A 47 -9.27 14.49 5.07
CA ALA A 47 -10.71 14.47 5.28
C ALA A 47 -11.49 14.99 4.06
N ASP A 48 -12.59 14.32 3.74
CA ASP A 48 -13.51 14.67 2.64
C ASP A 48 -12.86 14.82 1.25
N SER A 49 -11.70 14.22 1.04
CA SER A 49 -10.97 14.33 -0.24
C SER A 49 -11.22 13.18 -1.22
N PHE A 50 -11.77 12.06 -0.76
CA PHE A 50 -11.86 10.84 -1.55
C PHE A 50 -12.98 10.89 -2.60
N PHE A 51 -12.58 10.79 -3.87
CA PHE A 51 -13.47 10.60 -5.01
C PHE A 51 -13.33 9.18 -5.54
N GLU A 52 -14.32 8.33 -5.22
CA GLU A 52 -14.33 6.93 -5.65
C GLU A 52 -14.68 6.77 -7.13
N LEU A 53 -13.85 6.01 -7.85
CA LEU A 53 -14.05 5.63 -9.23
C LEU A 53 -14.70 4.25 -9.30
N GLY A 54 -15.78 4.12 -10.08
CA GLY A 54 -16.43 2.83 -10.33
C GLY A 54 -17.04 2.17 -9.09
N MET A 55 -17.61 2.97 -8.17
CA MET A 55 -18.30 2.49 -6.96
C MET A 55 -19.38 1.44 -7.26
N LEU A 56 -20.16 1.67 -8.33
CA LEU A 56 -21.27 0.79 -8.72
C LEU A 56 -20.85 -0.41 -9.59
N ALA A 57 -19.54 -0.60 -9.80
CA ALA A 57 -19.03 -1.73 -10.55
C ALA A 57 -19.33 -3.06 -9.82
N HIS A 58 -19.55 -4.10 -10.59
CA HIS A 58 -19.73 -5.48 -10.12
C HIS A 58 -19.18 -6.45 -11.16
N SER A 59 -19.09 -7.74 -10.83
CA SER A 59 -18.70 -8.79 -11.77
C SER A 59 -19.57 -8.76 -13.04
N ASP A 60 -18.96 -9.08 -14.18
CA ASP A 60 -19.65 -9.30 -15.46
C ASP A 60 -20.28 -10.69 -15.60
N VAL A 61 -20.11 -11.55 -14.59
CA VAL A 61 -20.72 -12.88 -14.54
C VAL A 61 -22.18 -12.76 -14.13
N PRO A 62 -23.13 -13.31 -14.91
CA PRO A 62 -24.55 -13.27 -14.57
C PRO A 62 -24.86 -13.82 -13.17
N GLY A 63 -25.64 -13.08 -12.38
CA GLY A 63 -26.04 -13.47 -11.03
C GLY A 63 -25.02 -13.15 -9.93
N MET A 64 -23.89 -12.50 -10.27
CA MET A 64 -22.87 -12.07 -9.30
C MET A 64 -23.00 -10.60 -8.89
N GLU A 65 -23.92 -9.84 -9.49
CA GLU A 65 -24.04 -8.39 -9.35
C GLU A 65 -24.19 -7.96 -7.89
N ALA A 66 -25.15 -8.57 -7.17
CA ALA A 66 -25.41 -8.28 -5.77
C ALA A 66 -24.37 -8.87 -4.79
N ARG A 67 -23.50 -9.77 -5.28
CA ARG A 67 -22.47 -10.46 -4.47
C ARG A 67 -21.11 -9.80 -4.59
N THR A 68 -20.95 -8.88 -5.54
CA THR A 68 -19.66 -8.29 -5.92
C THR A 68 -19.71 -6.76 -5.93
N PRO A 69 -20.16 -6.10 -4.84
CA PRO A 69 -20.15 -4.65 -4.78
C PRO A 69 -18.73 -4.09 -4.98
N ALA A 70 -18.62 -3.03 -5.79
CA ALA A 70 -17.36 -2.44 -6.26
C ALA A 70 -16.38 -3.46 -6.91
N ASP A 71 -16.88 -4.64 -7.30
CA ASP A 71 -16.11 -5.83 -7.65
C ASP A 71 -14.95 -6.17 -6.69
N GLY A 72 -15.15 -5.92 -5.39
CA GLY A 72 -14.17 -6.21 -4.34
C GLY A 72 -12.90 -5.35 -4.35
N LYS A 73 -12.88 -4.27 -5.14
CA LYS A 73 -11.76 -3.32 -5.23
C LYS A 73 -12.28 -1.89 -5.03
N VAL A 74 -11.90 -1.21 -3.96
CA VAL A 74 -12.23 0.22 -3.77
C VAL A 74 -11.10 1.04 -4.37
N VAL A 75 -11.39 1.88 -5.36
CA VAL A 75 -10.37 2.62 -6.12
C VAL A 75 -10.82 4.07 -6.28
N GLY A 76 -9.92 5.03 -6.11
CA GLY A 76 -10.25 6.43 -6.32
C GLY A 76 -9.07 7.37 -6.18
N VAL A 77 -9.35 8.65 -6.35
CA VAL A 77 -8.38 9.72 -6.16
C VAL A 77 -8.75 10.49 -4.89
N GLY A 78 -7.77 10.76 -4.05
CA GLY A 78 -7.91 11.57 -2.85
C GLY A 78 -6.77 12.54 -2.70
N ARG A 79 -6.54 13.03 -1.49
CA ARG A 79 -5.38 13.85 -1.16
C ARG A 79 -4.64 13.31 0.05
N ILE A 80 -3.31 13.46 0.04
CA ILE A 80 -2.45 13.35 1.23
C ILE A 80 -1.68 14.66 1.30
N ASP A 81 -1.80 15.38 2.40
CA ASP A 81 -1.16 16.68 2.61
C ASP A 81 -1.45 17.66 1.46
N ARG A 82 -2.72 17.68 1.04
CA ARG A 82 -3.29 18.46 -0.06
C ARG A 82 -2.81 18.06 -1.46
N ARG A 83 -1.97 17.04 -1.62
CA ARG A 83 -1.46 16.56 -2.90
C ARG A 83 -2.32 15.41 -3.43
N PRO A 84 -2.71 15.41 -4.71
CA PRO A 84 -3.54 14.35 -5.27
C PRO A 84 -2.81 13.01 -5.27
N VAL A 85 -3.50 11.95 -4.84
CA VAL A 85 -2.99 10.58 -4.80
C VAL A 85 -4.05 9.61 -5.31
N LEU A 86 -3.64 8.61 -6.09
CA LEU A 86 -4.48 7.47 -6.39
C LEU A 86 -4.35 6.46 -5.25
N VAL A 87 -5.48 6.03 -4.68
CA VAL A 87 -5.50 4.93 -3.71
C VAL A 87 -6.36 3.78 -4.23
N LYS A 88 -5.88 2.57 -3.98
CA LYS A 88 -6.62 1.33 -4.20
C LYS A 88 -6.60 0.50 -2.93
N ALA A 89 -7.73 -0.07 -2.55
CA ALA A 89 -7.85 -1.00 -1.44
C ALA A 89 -8.62 -2.25 -1.85
N ASP A 90 -8.11 -3.40 -1.43
CA ASP A 90 -8.80 -4.68 -1.60
C ASP A 90 -9.84 -4.89 -0.49
N ASP A 91 -11.03 -5.34 -0.86
CA ASP A 91 -12.12 -5.60 0.09
C ASP A 91 -12.28 -7.11 0.34
N VAL A 92 -11.65 -7.62 1.40
CA VAL A 92 -11.76 -9.03 1.82
C VAL A 92 -13.19 -9.46 2.15
N THR A 93 -14.08 -8.54 2.48
CA THR A 93 -15.48 -8.90 2.76
C THR A 93 -16.21 -9.32 1.47
N VAL A 94 -15.77 -8.84 0.31
CA VAL A 94 -16.30 -9.20 -1.00
C VAL A 94 -15.45 -10.32 -1.58
N LEU A 95 -15.91 -11.56 -1.36
CA LEU A 95 -15.28 -12.79 -1.88
C LEU A 95 -13.77 -12.86 -1.61
N ALA A 96 -13.34 -12.54 -0.38
CA ALA A 96 -11.93 -12.54 0.03
C ALA A 96 -11.03 -11.56 -0.77
N GLY A 97 -11.61 -10.49 -1.31
CA GLY A 97 -10.87 -9.49 -2.10
C GLY A 97 -10.37 -10.06 -3.44
N ALA A 98 -10.86 -11.24 -3.83
CA ALA A 98 -10.40 -11.96 -5.00
C ALA A 98 -10.63 -11.14 -6.27
N GLY A 99 -9.59 -11.01 -7.10
CA GLY A 99 -9.65 -10.22 -8.32
C GLY A 99 -10.58 -10.83 -9.36
N GLY A 100 -11.58 -10.07 -9.80
CA GLY A 100 -12.38 -10.34 -11.00
C GLY A 100 -11.96 -9.48 -12.19
N ARG A 101 -12.53 -9.74 -13.38
CA ARG A 101 -12.24 -8.97 -14.60
C ARG A 101 -12.50 -7.48 -14.42
N ILE A 102 -13.66 -7.12 -13.88
CA ILE A 102 -14.11 -5.73 -13.74
C ILE A 102 -13.26 -4.98 -12.72
N GLY A 103 -12.99 -5.57 -11.56
CA GLY A 103 -12.12 -4.99 -10.52
C GLY A 103 -10.68 -4.80 -11.03
N SER A 104 -10.17 -5.77 -11.79
CA SER A 104 -8.86 -5.66 -12.43
C SER A 104 -8.80 -4.57 -13.49
N GLN A 105 -9.83 -4.47 -14.35
CA GLN A 105 -9.91 -3.42 -15.36
C GLN A 105 -10.03 -2.02 -14.73
N LYS A 106 -10.83 -1.89 -13.66
CA LYS A 106 -10.95 -0.67 -12.88
C LYS A 106 -9.61 -0.23 -12.30
N SER A 107 -8.89 -1.17 -11.68
CA SER A 107 -7.54 -0.94 -11.14
C SER A 107 -6.56 -0.48 -12.22
N LYS A 108 -6.48 -1.19 -13.36
CA LYS A 108 -5.59 -0.85 -14.48
C LYS A 108 -5.87 0.56 -15.02
N THR A 109 -7.14 0.87 -15.24
CA THR A 109 -7.57 2.18 -15.77
C THR A 109 -7.18 3.31 -14.82
N ALA A 110 -7.38 3.12 -13.52
CA ALA A 110 -7.04 4.11 -12.50
C ALA A 110 -5.52 4.30 -12.36
N VAL A 111 -4.73 3.22 -12.44
CA VAL A 111 -3.26 3.30 -12.44
C VAL A 111 -2.76 4.06 -13.66
N GLN A 112 -3.32 3.81 -14.85
CA GLN A 112 -2.96 4.56 -16.05
C GLN A 112 -3.29 6.05 -15.89
N LEU A 113 -4.46 6.38 -15.36
CA LEU A 113 -4.84 7.76 -15.04
C LEU A 113 -3.82 8.43 -14.10
N ALA A 114 -3.38 7.74 -13.05
CA ALA A 114 -2.40 8.28 -12.11
C ALA A 114 -1.04 8.54 -12.78
N ILE A 115 -0.57 7.62 -13.62
CA ILE A 115 0.66 7.80 -14.39
C ILE A 115 0.54 9.02 -15.32
N ASP A 116 -0.58 9.15 -16.04
CA ASP A 116 -0.80 10.24 -17.00
C ASP A 116 -0.93 11.60 -16.31
N LYS A 117 -1.50 11.63 -15.09
CA LYS A 117 -1.71 12.85 -14.31
C LYS A 117 -0.57 13.19 -13.35
N GLY A 118 0.41 12.30 -13.19
CA GLY A 118 1.51 12.52 -12.26
C GLY A 118 1.08 12.38 -10.79
N TYR A 119 0.13 11.50 -10.48
CA TYR A 119 -0.32 11.22 -9.12
C TYR A 119 0.43 10.03 -8.53
N PRO A 120 0.98 10.15 -7.30
CA PRO A 120 1.46 9.00 -6.56
C PRO A 120 0.37 7.93 -6.42
N ILE A 121 0.80 6.67 -6.27
CA ILE A 121 -0.10 5.51 -6.16
C ILE A 121 0.11 4.83 -4.82
N VAL A 122 -0.99 4.57 -4.09
CA VAL A 122 -0.97 3.75 -2.87
C VAL A 122 -1.84 2.51 -3.06
N ASN A 123 -1.25 1.34 -2.83
CA ASN A 123 -1.93 0.06 -2.86
C ASN A 123 -2.10 -0.47 -1.44
N LEU A 124 -3.33 -0.64 -0.98
CA LEU A 124 -3.68 -1.20 0.33
C LEU A 124 -4.14 -2.65 0.10
N GLY A 125 -3.19 -3.58 0.31
CA GLY A 125 -3.34 -4.98 -0.05
C GLY A 125 -3.97 -5.82 1.05
N GLU A 126 -5.00 -6.57 0.68
CA GLU A 126 -5.55 -7.70 1.45
C GLU A 126 -6.46 -8.53 0.52
N ALA A 127 -5.92 -9.58 -0.11
CA ALA A 127 -6.67 -10.35 -1.10
C ALA A 127 -6.17 -11.80 -1.25
N GLY A 128 -7.13 -12.71 -1.41
CA GLY A 128 -6.91 -14.15 -1.60
C GLY A 128 -6.56 -14.61 -3.02
N GLY A 129 -6.09 -13.72 -3.89
CA GLY A 129 -5.73 -14.05 -5.27
C GLY A 129 -6.83 -13.78 -6.31
N ALA A 130 -6.98 -14.67 -7.29
CA ALA A 130 -7.90 -14.51 -8.41
C ALA A 130 -9.26 -15.18 -8.15
N ARG A 131 -10.36 -14.53 -8.58
CA ARG A 131 -11.70 -15.10 -8.53
C ARG A 131 -11.89 -16.06 -9.72
N LEU A 132 -11.40 -17.29 -9.55
CA LEU A 132 -11.35 -18.33 -10.58
C LEU A 132 -12.60 -18.47 -11.45
N PRO A 133 -13.85 -18.50 -10.91
CA PRO A 133 -15.05 -18.62 -11.73
C PRO A 133 -15.20 -17.52 -12.79
N ASP A 134 -14.73 -16.31 -12.51
CA ASP A 134 -14.79 -15.19 -13.46
C ASP A 134 -13.76 -15.32 -14.58
N ILE A 135 -12.74 -16.14 -14.41
CA ILE A 135 -11.53 -16.08 -15.24
C ILE A 135 -11.10 -17.45 -15.75
N GLN A 136 -12.01 -18.42 -15.80
CA GLN A 136 -11.72 -19.75 -16.31
C GLN A 136 -11.31 -19.71 -17.79
N GLY A 137 -10.44 -20.65 -18.17
CA GLY A 137 -9.86 -20.74 -19.51
C GLY A 137 -8.68 -19.79 -19.74
N SER A 138 -7.97 -20.01 -20.84
CA SER A 138 -6.82 -19.19 -21.25
C SER A 138 -7.18 -17.72 -21.40
N ASP A 139 -8.34 -17.44 -21.98
CA ASP A 139 -8.80 -16.09 -22.29
C ASP A 139 -9.19 -15.36 -21.00
N GLY A 140 -9.86 -16.06 -20.08
CA GLY A 140 -10.20 -15.56 -18.75
C GLY A 140 -8.95 -15.18 -17.94
N LEU A 141 -7.97 -16.08 -17.85
CA LEU A 141 -6.69 -15.79 -17.19
C LEU A 141 -5.98 -14.60 -17.85
N SER A 142 -5.92 -14.57 -19.19
CA SER A 142 -5.28 -13.50 -19.95
C SER A 142 -5.93 -12.14 -19.69
N SER A 143 -7.26 -12.08 -19.56
CA SER A 143 -8.01 -10.84 -19.30
C SER A 143 -7.64 -10.15 -17.98
N MET A 144 -7.20 -10.93 -16.98
CA MET A 144 -6.77 -10.42 -15.69
C MET A 144 -5.28 -10.14 -15.57
N THR A 145 -4.47 -10.60 -16.51
CA THR A 145 -3.02 -10.34 -16.46
C THR A 145 -2.77 -8.85 -16.29
N VAL A 146 -1.87 -8.51 -15.38
CA VAL A 146 -1.50 -7.13 -15.06
C VAL A 146 -1.03 -6.36 -16.32
N GLY A 147 -0.62 -7.11 -17.34
CA GLY A 147 -0.10 -6.60 -18.60
C GLY A 147 1.16 -5.77 -18.34
N THR A 148 1.43 -4.81 -19.22
CA THR A 148 2.55 -3.88 -19.04
C THR A 148 2.19 -2.63 -18.23
N THR A 149 0.97 -2.51 -17.70
CA THR A 149 0.45 -1.24 -17.15
C THR A 149 1.32 -0.71 -16.00
N PHE A 150 1.67 -1.57 -15.06
CA PHE A 150 2.55 -1.18 -13.94
C PHE A 150 4.00 -1.00 -14.41
N SER A 151 4.47 -1.79 -15.38
CA SER A 151 5.80 -1.63 -15.97
C SER A 151 5.96 -0.31 -16.73
N LYS A 152 4.87 0.21 -17.33
CA LYS A 152 4.83 1.52 -18.01
C LYS A 152 4.95 2.70 -17.05
N ARG A 153 4.79 2.49 -15.74
CA ARG A 153 5.05 3.52 -14.72
C ARG A 153 6.44 4.11 -14.91
N LEU A 154 7.45 3.30 -15.25
CA LEU A 154 8.86 3.71 -15.42
C LEU A 154 9.33 4.65 -14.30
N ARG A 155 8.82 4.43 -13.07
CA ARG A 155 9.01 5.28 -11.89
C ARG A 155 8.74 6.78 -12.12
N LYS A 156 7.87 7.14 -13.06
CA LYS A 156 7.40 8.52 -13.32
C LYS A 156 6.62 9.11 -12.16
N VAL A 157 5.90 8.26 -11.41
CA VAL A 157 5.16 8.62 -10.19
C VAL A 157 5.58 7.68 -9.06
N PRO A 158 5.70 8.14 -7.80
CA PRO A 158 5.95 7.26 -6.66
C PRO A 158 4.84 6.23 -6.48
N MET A 159 5.20 5.04 -6.01
CA MET A 159 4.23 4.01 -5.64
C MET A 159 4.59 3.36 -4.32
N ALA A 160 3.64 3.36 -3.39
CA ALA A 160 3.72 2.65 -2.13
C ALA A 160 2.74 1.46 -2.10
N ALA A 161 3.07 0.43 -1.33
CA ALA A 161 2.20 -0.70 -1.06
C ALA A 161 2.18 -1.03 0.44
N ALA A 162 0.99 -1.30 0.97
CA ALA A 162 0.80 -1.87 2.30
C ALA A 162 0.32 -3.32 2.16
N ILE A 163 0.92 -4.22 2.93
CA ILE A 163 0.45 -5.59 3.15
C ILE A 163 -0.27 -5.60 4.50
N LEU A 164 -1.61 -5.61 4.48
CA LEU A 164 -2.44 -5.38 5.68
C LEU A 164 -3.19 -6.64 6.16
N GLY A 165 -2.91 -7.79 5.56
CA GLY A 165 -3.45 -9.09 5.94
C GLY A 165 -2.95 -10.17 4.98
N GLU A 166 -3.79 -11.14 4.64
CA GLU A 166 -3.41 -12.17 3.67
C GLU A 166 -3.35 -11.59 2.25
N CYS A 167 -2.14 -11.56 1.69
CA CYS A 167 -1.86 -11.01 0.36
C CYS A 167 -1.30 -12.10 -0.56
N PHE A 168 -2.17 -12.64 -1.40
CA PHE A 168 -1.82 -13.63 -2.42
C PHE A 168 -2.09 -13.09 -3.82
N GLY A 169 -1.19 -13.35 -4.76
CA GLY A 169 -1.30 -12.90 -6.13
C GLY A 169 -1.21 -11.39 -6.28
N SER A 170 -2.32 -10.72 -6.62
CA SER A 170 -2.30 -9.31 -7.05
C SER A 170 -1.64 -8.32 -6.07
N PRO A 171 -1.85 -8.38 -4.74
CA PRO A 171 -1.20 -7.44 -3.83
C PRO A 171 0.32 -7.67 -3.76
N SER A 172 0.77 -8.92 -3.84
CA SER A 172 2.19 -9.29 -3.87
C SER A 172 2.88 -8.74 -5.13
N TRP A 173 2.19 -8.76 -6.28
CA TRP A 173 2.69 -8.11 -7.49
C TRP A 173 2.73 -6.59 -7.36
N HIS A 174 1.73 -5.96 -6.74
CA HIS A 174 1.77 -4.51 -6.48
C HIS A 174 2.96 -4.12 -5.60
N ALA A 175 3.25 -4.91 -4.56
CA ALA A 175 4.41 -4.72 -3.70
C ALA A 175 5.72 -4.88 -4.49
N ALA A 176 5.84 -5.91 -5.33
CA ALA A 176 7.02 -6.12 -6.17
C ALA A 176 7.32 -4.95 -7.14
N PHE A 177 6.29 -4.20 -7.57
CA PHE A 177 6.47 -3.01 -8.41
C PHE A 177 6.62 -1.71 -7.62
N ALA A 178 6.38 -1.70 -6.31
CA ALA A 178 6.39 -0.50 -5.49
C ALA A 178 7.81 0.02 -5.24
N ASP A 179 7.91 1.31 -4.92
CA ASP A 179 9.16 1.92 -4.46
C ASP A 179 9.33 1.78 -2.94
N PHE A 180 8.21 1.59 -2.21
CA PHE A 180 8.16 1.39 -0.78
C PHE A 180 7.07 0.39 -0.41
N VAL A 181 7.42 -0.60 0.39
CA VAL A 181 6.53 -1.64 0.89
C VAL A 181 6.56 -1.65 2.41
N VAL A 182 5.39 -1.45 3.03
CA VAL A 182 5.19 -1.64 4.45
C VAL A 182 4.35 -2.90 4.70
N GLN A 183 4.75 -3.72 5.67
CA GLN A 183 4.00 -4.93 6.04
C GLN A 183 3.53 -4.87 7.49
N LEU A 184 2.23 -5.07 7.71
CA LEU A 184 1.66 -5.21 9.05
C LEU A 184 2.18 -6.50 9.69
N LYS A 185 2.62 -6.46 10.95
CA LYS A 185 3.01 -7.68 11.65
C LYS A 185 1.83 -8.63 11.81
N GLY A 186 2.07 -9.93 11.59
CA GLY A 186 1.02 -10.96 11.54
C GLY A 186 0.29 -11.06 10.20
N SER A 187 0.65 -10.25 9.19
CA SER A 187 0.17 -10.39 7.81
C SER A 187 1.10 -11.30 6.98
N CYS A 188 0.65 -11.70 5.79
CA CYS A 188 1.40 -12.59 4.91
C CYS A 188 1.41 -12.06 3.48
N MET A 189 2.59 -12.02 2.84
CA MET A 189 2.74 -11.74 1.42
C MET A 189 3.36 -12.94 0.71
N ALA A 190 2.65 -13.53 -0.24
CA ALA A 190 3.19 -14.62 -1.06
C ALA A 190 2.57 -14.61 -2.46
N VAL A 191 3.18 -15.32 -3.41
CA VAL A 191 2.59 -15.46 -4.75
C VAL A 191 1.30 -16.28 -4.70
N SER A 192 1.31 -17.37 -3.91
CA SER A 192 0.19 -18.29 -3.72
C SER A 192 -0.01 -18.55 -2.23
N GLY A 193 -1.26 -18.79 -1.83
CA GLY A 193 -1.58 -19.12 -0.44
C GLY A 193 -1.16 -20.54 -0.03
N PRO A 194 -1.05 -20.81 1.28
CA PRO A 194 -0.53 -22.07 1.81
C PRO A 194 -1.35 -23.28 1.38
N ARG A 195 -2.67 -23.13 1.23
CA ARG A 195 -3.54 -24.23 0.78
C ARG A 195 -3.25 -24.68 -0.65
N VAL A 196 -2.91 -23.75 -1.54
CA VAL A 196 -2.55 -24.06 -2.93
C VAL A 196 -1.20 -24.75 -2.96
N LEU A 197 -0.25 -24.29 -2.14
CA LEU A 197 1.07 -24.90 -2.02
C LEU A 197 0.96 -26.34 -1.50
N GLU A 198 0.20 -26.57 -0.43
CA GLU A 198 -0.01 -27.91 0.14
C GLU A 198 -0.58 -28.89 -0.88
N ILE A 199 -1.57 -28.47 -1.68
CA ILE A 199 -2.14 -29.32 -2.73
C ILE A 199 -1.12 -29.64 -3.83
N ALA A 200 -0.26 -28.67 -4.18
CA ALA A 200 0.68 -28.80 -5.28
C ALA A 200 1.96 -29.56 -4.91
N THR A 201 2.48 -29.37 -3.70
CA THR A 201 3.80 -29.90 -3.27
C THR A 201 3.71 -30.90 -2.11
N GLY A 202 2.58 -30.96 -1.40
CA GLY A 202 2.43 -31.74 -0.17
C GLY A 202 3.03 -31.08 1.08
N GLU A 203 3.67 -29.92 0.94
CA GLU A 203 4.30 -29.20 2.05
C GLU A 203 3.27 -28.39 2.83
N LYS A 204 3.27 -28.54 4.16
CA LYS A 204 2.46 -27.73 5.07
C LYS A 204 3.32 -26.62 5.63
N VAL A 205 2.95 -25.39 5.32
CA VAL A 205 3.60 -24.18 5.82
C VAL A 205 2.53 -23.22 6.33
N ASP A 206 2.79 -22.56 7.45
CA ASP A 206 1.92 -21.50 7.93
C ASP A 206 2.23 -20.16 7.23
N ASN A 207 1.34 -19.19 7.42
CA ASN A 207 1.46 -17.87 6.79
C ASN A 207 2.74 -17.12 7.21
N GLU A 208 3.21 -17.29 8.45
CA GLU A 208 4.39 -16.58 8.96
C GLU A 208 5.68 -17.13 8.31
N ALA A 209 5.80 -18.45 8.21
CA ALA A 209 6.92 -19.10 7.54
C ALA A 209 6.88 -18.92 6.02
N LEU A 210 5.69 -18.83 5.41
CA LEU A 210 5.53 -18.66 3.96
C LEU A 210 5.89 -17.24 3.50
N GLY A 211 5.46 -16.21 4.24
CA GLY A 211 5.50 -14.82 3.78
C GLY A 211 5.30 -13.79 4.90
N GLY A 212 5.65 -14.14 6.14
CA GLY A 212 5.55 -13.23 7.28
C GLY A 212 6.50 -12.05 7.16
N TRP A 213 6.18 -10.98 7.90
CA TRP A 213 6.94 -9.72 7.86
C TRP A 213 8.42 -9.91 8.18
N LYS A 214 8.77 -10.82 9.09
CA LYS A 214 10.16 -11.04 9.51
C LYS A 214 10.97 -11.67 8.37
N LEU A 215 10.41 -12.65 7.68
CA LEU A 215 11.04 -13.25 6.50
C LEU A 215 11.33 -12.16 5.46
N HIS A 216 10.36 -11.29 5.20
CA HIS A 216 10.54 -10.25 4.20
C HIS A 216 11.50 -9.13 4.61
N ALA A 217 11.45 -8.71 5.88
CA ALA A 217 12.26 -7.61 6.41
C ALA A 217 13.71 -8.02 6.71
N THR A 218 14.03 -9.31 6.88
CA THR A 218 15.39 -9.75 7.25
C THR A 218 16.07 -10.65 6.22
N VAL A 219 15.32 -11.41 5.41
CA VAL A 219 15.89 -12.42 4.49
C VAL A 219 15.70 -12.05 3.03
N THR A 220 14.49 -11.69 2.62
CA THR A 220 14.22 -11.43 1.18
C THR A 220 14.47 -9.98 0.77
N GLY A 221 14.39 -9.05 1.72
CA GLY A 221 14.46 -7.61 1.43
C GLY A 221 13.26 -7.07 0.65
N LEU A 222 12.15 -7.82 0.52
CA LEU A 222 10.95 -7.38 -0.22
C LEU A 222 10.13 -6.33 0.52
N VAL A 223 10.31 -6.20 1.84
CA VAL A 223 9.64 -5.21 2.69
C VAL A 223 10.64 -4.17 3.15
N ASP A 224 10.25 -2.89 3.11
CA ASP A 224 11.06 -1.77 3.59
C ASP A 224 10.91 -1.55 5.08
N MET A 225 9.67 -1.62 5.59
CA MET A 225 9.36 -1.42 6.99
C MET A 225 8.21 -2.34 7.43
N ALA A 226 8.12 -2.62 8.74
CA ALA A 226 7.01 -3.34 9.32
C ALA A 226 6.37 -2.54 10.45
N GLY A 227 5.04 -2.42 10.45
CA GLY A 227 4.26 -1.73 11.47
C GLY A 227 3.51 -2.70 12.38
N GLU A 228 3.30 -2.31 13.64
CA GLU A 228 2.52 -3.10 14.61
C GLU A 228 1.02 -2.96 14.36
N THR A 229 0.59 -1.79 13.87
CA THR A 229 -0.82 -1.47 13.61
C THR A 229 -1.04 -1.01 12.18
N GLU A 230 -2.30 -1.09 11.71
CA GLU A 230 -2.65 -0.56 10.40
C GLU A 230 -2.39 0.96 10.32
N ASP A 231 -2.72 1.72 11.38
CA ASP A 231 -2.50 3.17 11.44
C ASP A 231 -1.01 3.52 11.33
N GLU A 232 -0.12 2.76 11.97
CA GLU A 232 1.34 2.92 11.80
C GLU A 232 1.77 2.66 10.35
N CYS A 233 1.25 1.61 9.71
CA CYS A 233 1.58 1.31 8.32
C CYS A 233 1.13 2.44 7.39
N LEU A 234 -0.07 2.99 7.61
CA LEU A 234 -0.59 4.12 6.83
C LEU A 234 0.21 5.40 7.09
N ALA A 235 0.64 5.64 8.33
CA ALA A 235 1.50 6.77 8.69
C ALA A 235 2.87 6.68 7.99
N MET A 236 3.50 5.51 7.96
CA MET A 236 4.77 5.29 7.24
C MET A 236 4.64 5.59 5.73
N ILE A 237 3.50 5.24 5.12
CA ILE A 237 3.23 5.58 3.72
C ILE A 237 3.10 7.09 3.53
N ARG A 238 2.35 7.79 4.39
CA ARG A 238 2.22 9.25 4.33
C ARG A 238 3.58 9.93 4.46
N GLU A 239 4.37 9.48 5.42
CA GLU A 239 5.71 10.01 5.66
C GLU A 239 6.65 9.78 4.46
N PHE A 240 6.69 8.57 3.92
CA PHE A 240 7.44 8.24 2.70
C PHE A 240 7.07 9.16 1.53
N LEU A 241 5.77 9.35 1.26
CA LEU A 241 5.30 10.26 0.21
C LEU A 241 5.61 11.73 0.50
N GLY A 242 5.75 12.10 1.77
CA GLY A 242 6.18 13.43 2.22
C GLY A 242 7.62 13.77 1.83
N PHE A 243 8.48 12.78 1.60
CA PHE A 243 9.84 13.01 1.08
C PHE A 243 9.91 13.10 -0.45
N LEU A 244 8.86 12.70 -1.17
CA LEU A 244 8.91 12.54 -2.62
C LEU A 244 8.09 13.60 -3.38
N PRO A 245 8.48 13.98 -4.61
CA PRO A 245 7.64 14.78 -5.49
C PRO A 245 6.42 13.97 -5.93
N SER A 246 5.38 14.64 -6.46
CA SER A 246 4.21 13.91 -6.97
C SER A 246 4.56 13.08 -8.22
N HIS A 247 5.53 13.55 -9.00
CA HIS A 247 6.08 12.87 -10.16
C HIS A 247 7.50 13.36 -10.49
N ALA A 248 8.22 12.62 -11.33
CA ALA A 248 9.64 12.83 -11.67
C ALA A 248 9.97 14.12 -12.44
N GLN A 249 9.02 15.03 -12.65
CA GLN A 249 9.23 16.34 -13.28
C GLN A 249 8.95 17.49 -12.30
N GLN A 250 8.85 17.18 -11.01
CA GLN A 250 8.71 18.15 -9.93
C GLN A 250 9.85 17.95 -8.94
N LEU A 251 10.22 19.03 -8.25
CA LEU A 251 11.09 18.95 -7.09
C LEU A 251 10.31 18.35 -5.89
N PRO A 252 10.97 17.62 -4.99
CA PRO A 252 10.37 17.19 -3.74
C PRO A 252 9.86 18.39 -2.91
N PRO A 253 8.84 18.20 -2.05
CA PRO A 253 8.35 19.26 -1.20
C PRO A 253 9.39 19.63 -0.13
N ARG A 254 9.62 20.93 0.06
CA ARG A 254 10.40 21.45 1.20
C ARG A 254 9.51 21.45 2.45
N ALA A 255 10.03 20.97 3.57
CA ALA A 255 9.41 21.14 4.88
C ALA A 255 10.05 22.33 5.61
N GLU A 256 9.35 22.98 6.52
CA GLU A 256 10.00 23.95 7.41
C GLU A 256 10.74 23.16 8.50
N PRO A 257 12.06 23.36 8.68
CA PRO A 257 12.82 22.65 9.70
C PRO A 257 12.40 23.12 11.10
N GLU A 258 12.08 22.19 11.99
CA GLU A 258 11.74 22.46 13.38
C GLU A 258 12.93 22.14 14.30
N ALA A 259 14.13 22.67 14.02
CA ALA A 259 15.31 22.33 14.80
C ALA A 259 15.35 23.14 16.13
N PRO A 260 15.10 22.52 17.31
CA PRO A 260 15.22 23.23 18.59
C PRO A 260 16.69 23.51 18.97
N GLU A 261 17.63 22.75 18.38
CA GLU A 261 19.06 22.84 18.64
C GLU A 261 19.81 23.38 17.42
N SER A 262 20.75 24.30 17.63
CA SER A 262 21.57 24.86 16.54
C SER A 262 22.43 23.79 15.85
N VAL A 263 22.66 23.95 14.55
CA VAL A 263 23.53 23.06 13.75
C VAL A 263 24.92 22.90 14.38
N ALA A 264 25.50 24.00 14.89
CA ALA A 264 26.82 23.99 15.52
C ALA A 264 26.86 23.11 16.78
N ALA A 265 25.83 23.21 17.63
CA ALA A 265 25.74 22.38 18.84
C ALA A 265 25.60 20.89 18.49
N ARG A 266 24.79 20.55 17.49
CA ARG A 266 24.64 19.17 17.03
C ARG A 266 25.95 18.60 16.47
N GLN A 267 26.66 19.37 15.65
CA GLN A 267 27.89 18.92 14.97
C GLN A 267 29.09 18.85 15.92
N ALA A 268 29.10 19.59 17.04
CA ALA A 268 30.15 19.46 18.06
C ALA A 268 30.26 18.02 18.60
N ARG A 269 29.17 17.23 18.57
CA ARG A 269 29.16 15.82 18.97
C ARG A 269 30.01 14.92 18.08
N LEU A 270 30.25 15.29 16.81
CA LEU A 270 31.04 14.49 15.85
C LEU A 270 32.43 14.14 16.38
N LEU A 271 33.06 15.07 17.11
CA LEU A 271 34.39 14.90 17.71
C LEU A 271 34.45 13.75 18.73
N THR A 272 33.30 13.37 19.30
CA THR A 272 33.18 12.30 20.28
C THR A 272 32.54 11.04 19.73
N LEU A 273 31.74 11.15 18.65
CA LEU A 273 31.06 10.03 18.03
C LEU A 273 32.00 9.15 17.18
N VAL A 274 32.94 9.77 16.46
CA VAL A 274 33.90 9.05 15.63
C VAL A 274 35.16 8.76 16.45
N PRO A 275 35.45 7.49 16.79
CA PRO A 275 36.58 7.15 17.62
C PRO A 275 37.90 7.35 16.85
N GLU A 276 38.92 7.90 17.52
CA GLU A 276 40.27 8.03 16.93
C GLU A 276 40.88 6.67 16.52
N PRO A 277 40.76 5.58 17.32
CA PRO A 277 41.25 4.28 16.90
C PRO A 277 40.43 3.72 15.72
N SER A 278 41.06 3.58 14.55
CA SER A 278 40.40 3.13 13.31
C SER A 278 39.75 1.74 13.36
N ARG A 279 40.10 0.91 14.34
CA ARG A 279 39.52 -0.44 14.57
C ARG A 279 38.26 -0.42 15.44
N ARG A 280 37.92 0.71 16.05
CA ARG A 280 36.74 0.83 16.92
C ARG A 280 35.52 1.21 16.07
N ALA A 281 34.48 0.40 16.16
CA ALA A 281 33.20 0.69 15.52
C ALA A 281 32.42 1.77 16.28
N TYR A 282 31.49 2.41 15.56
CA TYR A 282 30.54 3.38 16.08
C TYR A 282 29.21 3.25 15.32
N ASP A 283 28.15 3.87 15.83
CA ASP A 283 26.87 3.91 15.13
C ASP A 283 26.85 5.07 14.13
N MET A 284 26.84 4.75 12.84
CA MET A 284 26.75 5.74 11.78
C MET A 284 25.42 6.52 11.81
N ARG A 285 24.35 5.96 12.40
CA ARG A 285 23.09 6.69 12.59
C ARG A 285 23.30 7.94 13.43
N GLU A 286 24.05 7.84 14.52
CA GLU A 286 24.33 8.97 15.40
C GLU A 286 25.09 10.06 14.67
N VAL A 287 26.01 9.69 13.77
CA VAL A 287 26.71 10.65 12.90
C VAL A 287 25.73 11.35 11.96
N VAL A 288 24.88 10.61 11.24
CA VAL A 288 23.90 11.19 10.29
C VAL A 288 22.90 12.09 11.02
N ARG A 289 22.45 11.72 12.23
CA ARG A 289 21.57 12.55 13.08
C ARG A 289 22.15 13.92 13.42
N THR A 290 23.47 14.09 13.41
CA THR A 290 24.08 15.42 13.60
C THR A 290 23.94 16.35 12.39
N LEU A 291 23.69 15.78 11.20
CA LEU A 291 23.71 16.49 9.92
C LEU A 291 22.31 16.89 9.46
N VAL A 292 21.32 16.03 9.71
CA VAL A 292 19.96 16.18 9.17
C VAL A 292 19.06 17.00 10.09
N ASP A 293 18.02 17.60 9.52
CA ASP A 293 16.98 18.33 10.25
C ASP A 293 16.28 17.40 11.25
N ASP A 294 15.93 17.97 12.41
CA ASP A 294 15.21 17.30 13.51
C ASP A 294 15.86 16.00 14.03
N GLN A 295 17.11 15.72 13.60
CA GLN A 295 17.80 14.46 13.86
C GLN A 295 16.99 13.24 13.36
N HIS A 296 16.10 13.47 12.39
CA HIS A 296 15.12 12.49 11.96
C HIS A 296 15.63 11.66 10.78
N LEU A 297 15.49 10.34 10.90
CA LEU A 297 15.91 9.37 9.89
C LEU A 297 14.71 8.48 9.57
N PHE A 298 14.20 8.58 8.35
CA PHE A 298 13.25 7.60 7.83
C PHE A 298 14.06 6.45 7.21
N GLU A 299 14.45 5.48 8.04
CA GLU A 299 15.31 4.37 7.62
C GLU A 299 14.54 3.36 6.76
N LEU A 300 15.08 3.08 5.58
CA LEU A 300 14.58 2.05 4.68
C LEU A 300 15.33 0.75 4.96
N LYS A 301 14.58 -0.35 5.10
CA LYS A 301 15.12 -1.70 5.31
C LYS A 301 16.07 -1.81 6.51
N PRO A 302 15.73 -1.28 7.71
CA PRO A 302 16.65 -1.27 8.85
C PRO A 302 17.06 -2.67 9.36
N LEU A 303 16.34 -3.71 8.95
CA LEU A 303 16.58 -5.11 9.34
C LEU A 303 17.20 -5.98 8.24
N PHE A 304 17.33 -5.47 7.01
CA PHE A 304 17.88 -6.22 5.87
C PHE A 304 19.25 -5.67 5.50
N ASP A 305 20.25 -6.54 5.44
CA ASP A 305 21.67 -6.18 5.21
C ASP A 305 22.12 -4.96 6.02
N ARG A 306 22.22 -5.16 7.34
CA ARG A 306 22.56 -4.11 8.33
C ARG A 306 23.98 -3.54 8.17
N SER A 307 24.75 -3.98 7.16
CA SER A 307 26.06 -3.43 6.84
C SER A 307 25.97 -2.07 6.14
N VAL A 308 24.83 -1.75 5.52
CA VAL A 308 24.55 -0.47 4.85
C VAL A 308 23.29 0.17 5.43
N ILE A 309 23.32 1.48 5.62
CA ILE A 309 22.16 2.27 6.06
C ILE A 309 21.63 3.03 4.85
N THR A 310 20.34 2.88 4.56
CA THR A 310 19.63 3.68 3.56
C THR A 310 18.53 4.45 4.28
N THR A 311 18.46 5.77 4.10
CA THR A 311 17.48 6.60 4.80
C THR A 311 17.08 7.81 3.97
N LEU A 312 15.83 8.24 4.12
CA LEU A 312 15.37 9.56 3.70
C LEU A 312 15.46 10.49 4.91
N ALA A 313 15.94 11.71 4.70
CA ALA A 313 16.08 12.73 5.72
C ALA A 313 15.91 14.11 5.07
N ARG A 314 16.02 15.21 5.83
CA ARG A 314 16.00 16.56 5.27
C ARG A 314 17.23 17.37 5.70
N ILE A 315 17.65 18.32 4.87
CA ILE A 315 18.64 19.35 5.20
C ILE A 315 18.07 20.70 4.72
N ASP A 316 17.93 21.66 5.63
CA ASP A 316 17.28 22.95 5.34
C ASP A 316 15.88 22.77 4.70
N GLY A 317 15.15 21.77 5.18
CA GLY A 317 13.83 21.41 4.70
C GLY A 317 13.80 20.57 3.43
N HIS A 318 14.93 20.38 2.75
CA HIS A 318 14.98 19.65 1.48
C HIS A 318 15.22 18.15 1.70
N PRO A 319 14.38 17.26 1.13
CA PRO A 319 14.59 15.80 1.11
C PRO A 319 15.88 15.35 0.41
#